data_AF-A0A522UKE7-F1
#
_entry.id   AF-A0A522UKE7-F1
#
_cell.length_a   1.000
_cell.length_b   1.000
_cell.length_c   1.000
_cell.angle_alpha   90.00
_cell.angle_beta   90.00
_cell.angle_gamma   90.00
#
_symmetry.space_group_name_H-M   'P 1'
#
loop_
_entity.id
_entity.type
_entity.pdbx_description
1 polymer ?
#
loop_
_entity_poly.entity_id
_entity_poly.type
_entity_poly.pdbx_seq_one_letter_code
_entity_poly.pdbx_strand_id
1 'polypeptide(L)'
;MKFNPDEIKEATKADFDAAWNEGKKYVAKPGINEQYPRVSLKYGKPHPVFDTIQRLRDAYMRLGFEEYMNPIIVEDRDIHKQFGYEALAVLDRCFYTGGLPRPNVGISDERIEQIKTILGELNEEGIEKIRQILHSYKKGEIEGDDLVPEMAKKLKAPDSKVAVMIDHVFPEFKSLVPVCSQNTLRSHMTSGWFISLGEMVDYCSVPLKLFSVDRCFRREQAEDATRLMAYYSASCVIMDENVSVDDGKAVAAGLLSQFGFSNFTFRPDDKRSKYYVPDTQTEVFAFHPKLVGSKTKYKDGWVEVATFGIYSPSALSQYNIPYPVMNLGMGVERLAMILHDSMDIRALTYPQFQYKINWVMSDSQIASMISVEDAPTTGTGKEIQRAIVRICEQHGNTQSPCEFTVWEGQLFDRNIIV
;
A
#
# COMPACT_ATOMS: atom_id res chain seq x y z
N MET A 1 -40.16 -14.46 -0.98
CA MET A 1 -41.00 -15.27 -0.06
C MET A 1 -40.61 -16.73 -0.24
N LYS A 2 -40.59 -17.55 0.81
CA LYS A 2 -40.39 -19.00 0.65
C LYS A 2 -41.66 -19.60 0.05
N PHE A 3 -41.54 -20.51 -0.90
CA PHE A 3 -42.67 -21.23 -1.50
C PHE A 3 -42.57 -22.72 -1.22
N ASN A 4 -43.70 -23.44 -1.33
CA ASN A 4 -43.76 -24.89 -1.18
C ASN A 4 -43.47 -25.58 -2.53
N PRO A 5 -42.35 -26.32 -2.66
CA PRO A 5 -42.02 -26.97 -3.92
C PRO A 5 -43.03 -28.03 -4.36
N ASP A 6 -43.69 -28.73 -3.43
CA ASP A 6 -44.60 -29.83 -3.78
C ASP A 6 -45.93 -29.29 -4.33
N GLU A 7 -46.44 -28.19 -3.80
CA GLU A 7 -47.60 -27.49 -4.36
C GLU A 7 -47.33 -26.96 -5.77
N ILE A 8 -46.14 -26.41 -6.02
CA ILE A 8 -45.78 -25.92 -7.36
C ILE A 8 -45.64 -27.10 -8.34
N LYS A 9 -45.05 -28.22 -7.93
CA LYS A 9 -44.95 -29.42 -8.79
C LYS A 9 -46.32 -29.94 -9.18
N GLU A 10 -47.26 -30.03 -8.23
CA GLU A 10 -48.61 -30.47 -8.52
C GLU A 10 -49.36 -29.48 -9.42
N ALA A 11 -49.26 -28.18 -9.16
CA ALA A 11 -49.83 -27.14 -10.04
C ALA A 11 -49.25 -27.20 -11.47
N THR A 12 -47.95 -27.45 -11.58
CA THR A 12 -47.25 -27.54 -12.88
C THR A 12 -47.67 -28.79 -13.66
N LYS A 13 -47.93 -29.92 -12.98
CA LYS A 13 -48.46 -31.14 -13.63
C LYS A 13 -49.88 -30.94 -14.17
N ALA A 14 -50.67 -30.09 -13.51
CA ALA A 14 -52.04 -29.79 -13.91
C ALA A 14 -52.08 -28.80 -15.09
N ASP A 15 -51.35 -27.68 -14.97
CA ASP A 15 -51.23 -26.66 -16.01
C ASP A 15 -49.89 -25.92 -15.85
N PHE A 16 -48.95 -26.24 -16.74
CA PHE A 16 -47.62 -25.65 -16.72
C PHE A 16 -47.65 -24.13 -16.93
N ASP A 17 -48.43 -23.64 -17.89
CA ASP A 17 -48.43 -22.23 -18.29
C ASP A 17 -49.09 -21.37 -17.22
N ALA A 18 -50.17 -21.86 -16.58
CA ALA A 18 -50.79 -21.18 -15.45
C ALA A 18 -49.84 -21.14 -14.24
N ALA A 19 -49.24 -22.27 -13.85
CA ALA A 19 -48.32 -22.34 -12.72
C ALA A 19 -47.06 -21.49 -12.96
N TRP A 20 -46.55 -21.45 -14.19
CA TRP A 20 -45.42 -20.61 -14.57
C TRP A 20 -45.76 -19.11 -14.46
N ASN A 21 -46.93 -18.69 -14.96
CA ASN A 21 -47.37 -17.29 -14.86
C ASN A 21 -47.59 -16.84 -13.41
N GLU A 22 -48.12 -17.72 -12.56
CA GLU A 22 -48.27 -17.47 -11.13
C GLU A 22 -46.93 -17.33 -10.40
N GLY A 23 -45.83 -17.84 -10.97
CA GLY A 23 -44.48 -17.75 -10.41
C GLY A 23 -44.07 -16.31 -10.05
N LYS A 24 -44.62 -15.30 -10.74
CA LYS A 24 -44.42 -13.87 -10.46
C LYS A 24 -44.77 -13.48 -9.02
N LYS A 25 -45.66 -14.21 -8.33
CA LYS A 25 -46.07 -13.93 -6.94
C LYS A 25 -44.96 -14.23 -5.92
N TYR A 26 -44.01 -15.08 -6.26
CA TYR A 26 -42.92 -15.47 -5.37
C TYR A 26 -41.70 -14.55 -5.47
N VAL A 27 -41.62 -13.74 -6.53
CA VAL A 27 -40.56 -12.76 -6.76
C VAL A 27 -40.85 -11.49 -5.94
N ALA A 28 -39.88 -11.05 -5.16
CA ALA A 28 -39.98 -9.81 -4.40
C ALA A 28 -40.09 -8.61 -5.36
N LYS A 29 -40.97 -7.66 -5.03
CA LYS A 29 -41.11 -6.40 -5.76
C LYS A 29 -40.48 -5.27 -4.92
N PRO A 30 -39.16 -5.01 -5.07
CA PRO A 30 -38.46 -4.01 -4.26
C PRO A 30 -39.08 -2.62 -4.38
N GLY A 31 -38.95 -1.82 -3.33
CA GLY A 31 -39.26 -0.39 -3.37
C GLY A 31 -38.31 0.34 -4.31
N ILE A 32 -38.64 1.58 -4.70
CA ILE A 32 -37.86 2.34 -5.69
C ILE A 32 -36.39 2.51 -5.31
N ASN A 33 -36.10 2.68 -4.01
CA ASN A 33 -34.74 2.81 -3.48
C ASN A 33 -33.98 1.49 -3.38
N GLU A 34 -34.68 0.36 -3.48
CA GLU A 34 -34.11 -1.00 -3.43
C GLU A 34 -33.91 -1.59 -4.83
N GLN A 35 -33.98 -0.75 -5.87
CA GLN A 35 -33.79 -1.14 -7.26
C GLN A 35 -32.43 -0.67 -7.79
N TYR A 36 -31.92 -1.36 -8.81
CA TYR A 36 -30.76 -0.93 -9.57
C TYR A 36 -31.05 0.43 -10.24
N PRO A 37 -30.13 1.42 -10.23
CA PRO A 37 -28.70 1.33 -9.85
C PRO A 37 -28.37 1.59 -8.37
N ARG A 38 -29.35 1.90 -7.51
CA ARG A 38 -29.10 2.18 -6.07
C ARG A 38 -28.64 0.94 -5.31
N VAL A 39 -29.18 -0.22 -5.67
CA VAL A 39 -28.62 -1.51 -5.26
C VAL A 39 -27.46 -1.85 -6.18
N SER A 40 -26.25 -1.79 -5.64
CA SER A 40 -25.02 -2.15 -6.34
C SER A 40 -24.10 -2.96 -5.44
N LEU A 41 -23.29 -3.82 -6.05
CA LEU A 41 -22.26 -4.57 -5.34
C LEU A 41 -21.00 -3.73 -5.21
N LYS A 42 -20.50 -3.60 -3.97
CA LYS A 42 -19.22 -2.97 -3.70
C LYS A 42 -18.13 -4.04 -3.70
N TYR A 43 -17.02 -3.76 -4.39
CA TYR A 43 -15.84 -4.62 -4.41
C TYR A 43 -14.59 -3.83 -4.04
N GLY A 44 -13.61 -4.52 -3.45
CA GLY A 44 -12.31 -3.95 -3.14
C GLY A 44 -11.52 -3.67 -4.42
N LYS A 45 -10.77 -2.58 -4.45
CA LYS A 45 -9.90 -2.20 -5.57
C LYS A 45 -8.45 -2.26 -5.13
N PRO A 46 -7.56 -2.95 -5.85
CA PRO A 46 -6.15 -2.97 -5.50
C PRO A 46 -5.53 -1.59 -5.77
N HIS A 47 -4.52 -1.24 -4.97
CA HIS A 47 -3.70 -0.07 -5.24
C HIS A 47 -2.79 -0.35 -6.45
N PRO A 48 -2.62 0.59 -7.40
CA PRO A 48 -1.87 0.34 -8.64
C PRO A 48 -0.42 -0.10 -8.41
N VAL A 49 0.27 0.48 -7.43
CA VAL A 49 1.65 0.07 -7.08
C VAL A 49 1.68 -1.36 -6.53
N PHE A 50 0.76 -1.74 -5.63
CA PHE A 50 0.74 -3.09 -5.05
C PHE A 50 0.29 -4.15 -6.07
N ASP A 51 -0.63 -3.82 -6.97
CA ASP A 51 -0.98 -4.66 -8.12
C ASP A 51 0.25 -4.92 -9.01
N THR A 52 1.01 -3.87 -9.30
CA THR A 52 2.24 -3.97 -10.10
C THR A 52 3.30 -4.80 -9.38
N ILE A 53 3.47 -4.66 -8.07
CA ILE A 53 4.37 -5.50 -7.26
C ILE A 53 3.98 -6.97 -7.39
N GLN A 54 2.70 -7.31 -7.18
CA GLN A 54 2.25 -8.69 -7.26
C GLN A 54 2.52 -9.29 -8.64
N ARG A 55 2.21 -8.53 -9.70
CA ARG A 55 2.50 -8.97 -11.07
C ARG A 55 3.99 -9.15 -11.35
N LEU A 56 4.86 -8.33 -10.74
CA LEU A 56 6.32 -8.47 -10.85
C LEU A 56 6.83 -9.72 -10.14
N ARG A 57 6.29 -10.01 -8.95
CA ARG A 57 6.61 -11.26 -8.24
C ARG A 57 6.24 -12.47 -9.09
N ASP A 58 5.02 -12.50 -9.63
CA ASP A 58 4.58 -13.57 -10.53
C ASP A 58 5.47 -13.68 -11.78
N ALA A 59 5.88 -12.54 -12.35
CA ALA A 59 6.72 -12.51 -13.55
C ALA A 59 8.13 -13.06 -13.31
N TYR A 60 8.76 -12.75 -12.18
CA TYR A 60 10.05 -13.32 -11.78
C TYR A 60 9.95 -14.82 -11.48
N MET A 61 8.92 -15.25 -10.75
CA MET A 61 8.68 -16.67 -10.46
C MET A 61 8.53 -17.50 -11.75
N ARG A 62 7.82 -16.98 -12.76
CA ARG A 62 7.69 -17.63 -14.09
C ARG A 62 9.00 -17.73 -14.87
N LEU A 63 9.98 -16.87 -14.57
CA LEU A 63 11.32 -16.91 -15.16
C LEU A 63 12.27 -17.85 -14.39
N GLY A 64 11.77 -18.52 -13.34
CA GLY A 64 12.56 -19.45 -12.53
C GLY A 64 13.49 -18.76 -11.53
N PHE A 65 13.16 -17.54 -11.11
CA PHE A 65 13.84 -16.90 -9.98
C PHE A 65 13.17 -17.27 -8.65
N GLU A 66 13.97 -17.37 -7.60
CA GLU A 66 13.51 -17.61 -6.23
C GLU A 66 13.38 -16.29 -5.46
N GLU A 67 12.30 -16.15 -4.69
CA GLU A 67 12.00 -14.92 -3.95
C GLU A 67 12.75 -14.84 -2.63
N TYR A 68 13.44 -13.73 -2.38
CA TYR A 68 14.21 -13.47 -1.17
C TYR A 68 13.94 -12.08 -0.61
N MET A 69 14.26 -11.91 0.68
CA MET A 69 14.22 -10.63 1.37
C MET A 69 15.64 -10.22 1.77
N ASN A 70 16.08 -9.07 1.24
CA ASN A 70 17.40 -8.53 1.53
C ASN A 70 17.37 -7.59 2.74
N PRO A 71 18.48 -7.41 3.48
CA PRO A 71 18.57 -6.40 4.54
C PRO A 71 18.19 -4.99 4.04
N ILE A 72 17.32 -4.30 4.78
CA ILE A 72 16.91 -2.91 4.49
C ILE A 72 17.86 -1.92 5.16
N ILE A 73 18.18 -2.19 6.43
CA ILE A 73 19.12 -1.40 7.24
C ILE A 73 20.49 -2.05 7.09
N VAL A 74 21.47 -1.28 6.63
CA VAL A 74 22.86 -1.71 6.42
C VAL A 74 23.83 -0.69 7.01
N GLU A 75 24.96 -1.15 7.52
CA GLU A 75 26.01 -0.25 8.01
C GLU A 75 26.67 0.50 6.83
N ASP A 76 27.07 1.76 7.04
CA ASP A 76 27.74 2.54 5.99
C ASP A 76 29.06 1.91 5.52
N ARG A 77 29.71 1.10 6.35
CA ARG A 77 30.87 0.27 5.97
C ARG A 77 30.60 -0.62 4.76
N ASP A 78 29.38 -1.13 4.62
CA ASP A 78 29.02 -2.00 3.49
C ASP A 78 28.94 -1.19 2.19
N ILE A 79 28.53 0.08 2.27
CA ILE A 79 28.59 1.01 1.14
C ILE A 79 30.05 1.29 0.76
N HIS A 80 30.94 1.44 1.75
CA HIS A 80 32.38 1.56 1.50
C HIS A 80 32.98 0.33 0.81
N LYS A 81 32.62 -0.88 1.24
CA LYS A 81 33.06 -2.14 0.59
C LYS A 81 32.62 -2.22 -0.87
N GLN A 82 31.41 -1.76 -1.18
CA GLN A 82 30.80 -1.87 -2.51
C GLN A 82 31.30 -0.80 -3.49
N PHE A 83 31.45 0.44 -3.03
CA PHE A 83 31.74 1.60 -3.88
C PHE A 83 33.18 2.14 -3.74
N GLY A 84 33.95 1.68 -2.76
CA GLY A 84 35.30 2.17 -2.49
C GLY A 84 35.30 3.68 -2.21
N TYR A 85 36.13 4.43 -2.94
CA TYR A 85 36.24 5.89 -2.77
C TYR A 85 34.97 6.66 -3.19
N GLU A 86 34.12 6.09 -4.06
CA GLU A 86 32.86 6.73 -4.49
C GLU A 86 31.77 6.68 -3.40
N ALA A 87 31.98 5.85 -2.36
CA ALA A 87 31.02 5.69 -1.27
C ALA A 87 30.62 7.01 -0.61
N LEU A 88 31.52 7.98 -0.48
CA LEU A 88 31.22 9.29 0.12
C LEU A 88 30.13 10.05 -0.65
N ALA A 89 30.14 10.00 -1.98
CA ALA A 89 29.10 10.62 -2.81
C ALA A 89 27.79 9.84 -2.75
N VAL A 90 27.86 8.52 -2.58
CA VAL A 90 26.68 7.66 -2.46
C VAL A 90 26.02 7.80 -1.09
N LEU A 91 26.79 7.94 -0.02
CA LEU A 91 26.29 8.11 1.34
C LEU A 91 25.55 9.45 1.52
N ASP A 92 25.91 10.49 0.77
CA ASP A 92 25.17 11.77 0.80
C ASP A 92 23.69 11.61 0.42
N ARG A 93 23.37 10.66 -0.48
CA ARG A 93 21.99 10.37 -0.88
C ARG A 93 21.32 9.27 -0.04
N CYS A 94 21.96 8.76 1.01
CA CYS A 94 21.40 7.77 1.92
C CYS A 94 20.79 8.45 3.17
N PHE A 95 19.78 7.82 3.75
CA PHE A 95 19.28 8.21 5.07
C PHE A 95 20.01 7.41 6.14
N TYR A 96 20.63 8.09 7.09
CA TYR A 96 21.12 7.46 8.30
C TYR A 96 19.99 7.31 9.32
N THR A 97 20.00 6.23 10.10
CA THR A 97 19.03 6.03 11.18
C THR A 97 19.57 6.63 12.47
N GLY A 98 18.67 7.26 13.22
CA GLY A 98 18.96 7.84 14.52
C GLY A 98 17.85 7.52 15.51
N GLY A 99 18.20 7.56 16.80
CA GLY A 99 17.28 7.29 17.89
C GLY A 99 17.45 8.31 19.01
N LEU A 100 16.40 8.49 19.81
CA LEU A 100 16.49 9.30 21.03
C LEU A 100 17.27 8.48 22.08
N PRO A 101 18.30 9.07 22.72
CA PRO A 101 18.95 8.40 23.83
C PRO A 101 18.00 8.34 25.03
N ARG A 102 18.20 7.36 25.93
CA ARG A 102 17.45 7.33 27.19
C ARG A 102 17.86 8.53 28.07
N PRO A 103 16.91 9.29 28.62
CA PRO A 103 17.22 10.48 29.40
C PRO A 103 17.94 10.11 30.70
N ASN A 104 18.92 10.92 31.08
CA ASN A 104 19.58 10.79 32.37
C ASN A 104 18.88 11.68 33.40
N VAL A 105 17.96 11.11 34.16
CA VAL A 105 17.15 11.85 35.13
C VAL A 105 17.56 11.52 36.56
N GLY A 106 17.79 12.57 37.35
CA GLY A 106 17.90 12.50 38.80
C GLY A 106 16.61 12.96 39.48
N ILE A 107 16.37 12.52 40.71
CA ILE A 107 15.25 13.01 41.53
C ILE A 107 15.84 13.84 42.68
N SER A 108 15.90 15.16 42.50
CA SER A 108 16.23 16.14 43.54
C SER A 108 15.06 16.35 44.50
N ASP A 109 15.32 16.93 45.67
CA ASP A 109 14.27 17.20 46.67
C ASP A 109 13.15 18.10 46.13
N GLU A 110 13.48 19.08 45.28
CA GLU A 110 12.48 19.93 44.60
C GLU A 110 11.55 19.11 43.69
N ARG A 111 12.09 18.12 42.96
CA ARG A 111 11.29 17.23 42.12
C ARG A 111 10.38 16.34 42.94
N ILE A 112 10.83 15.89 44.12
CA ILE A 112 9.99 15.10 45.03
C ILE A 112 8.74 15.90 45.44
N GLU A 113 8.89 17.17 45.75
CA GLU A 113 7.75 18.03 46.12
C GLU A 113 6.79 18.26 44.94
N GLN A 114 7.31 18.43 43.73
CA GLN A 114 6.48 18.51 42.52
C GLN A 114 5.73 17.19 42.24
N ILE A 115 6.39 16.05 42.42
CA ILE A 115 5.77 14.72 42.28
C ILE A 115 4.62 14.55 43.28
N LYS A 116 4.83 14.89 44.55
CA LYS A 116 3.79 14.82 45.58
C LYS A 116 2.59 15.71 45.25
N THR A 117 2.84 16.89 44.68
CA THR A 117 1.76 17.81 44.26
C THR A 117 0.87 17.20 43.17
N ILE A 118 1.45 16.42 42.25
CA ILE A 118 0.74 15.86 41.09
C ILE A 118 0.08 14.51 41.43
N LEU A 119 0.84 13.59 42.04
CA LEU A 119 0.40 12.24 42.33
C LEU A 119 -0.35 12.10 43.66
N GLY A 120 -0.24 13.09 44.56
CA GLY A 120 -0.74 13.06 45.94
C GLY A 120 0.36 12.70 46.95
N GLU A 121 -0.01 12.51 48.22
CA GLU A 121 0.95 12.11 49.25
C GLU A 121 1.59 10.75 48.91
N LEU A 122 2.88 10.78 48.60
CA LEU A 122 3.72 9.62 48.32
C LEU A 122 4.71 9.43 49.46
N ASN A 123 4.74 8.22 50.01
CA ASN A 123 5.71 7.81 51.03
C ASN A 123 7.10 7.63 50.39
N GLU A 124 8.16 7.54 51.21
CA GLU A 124 9.54 7.31 50.74
C GLU A 124 9.67 6.07 49.83
N GLU A 125 8.91 5.00 50.12
CA GLU A 125 8.84 3.79 49.29
C GLU A 125 8.32 4.07 47.86
N GLY A 126 7.39 5.01 47.71
CA GLY A 126 6.85 5.42 46.41
C GLY A 126 7.88 6.17 45.57
N ILE A 127 8.64 7.08 46.20
CA ILE A 127 9.74 7.80 45.53
C ILE A 127 10.86 6.84 45.10
N GLU A 128 11.18 5.86 45.94
CA GLU A 128 12.20 4.86 45.60
C GLU A 128 11.76 3.98 44.44
N LYS A 129 10.47 3.62 44.36
CA LYS A 129 9.91 2.93 43.17
C LYS A 129 10.07 3.76 41.90
N ILE A 130 9.83 5.08 41.95
CA ILE A 130 10.04 5.96 40.79
C ILE A 130 11.51 5.94 40.37
N ARG A 131 12.46 6.05 41.31
CA ARG A 131 13.90 5.98 41.01
C ARG A 131 14.28 4.67 40.35
N GLN A 132 13.83 3.54 40.89
CA GLN A 132 14.11 2.21 40.35
C GLN A 132 13.59 2.05 38.92
N ILE A 133 12.37 2.54 38.64
CA ILE A 133 11.77 2.47 37.31
C ILE A 133 12.55 3.33 36.32
N LEU A 134 12.89 4.57 36.69
CA LEU A 134 13.70 5.47 35.85
C LEU A 134 15.10 4.89 35.58
N HIS A 135 15.70 4.23 36.57
CA HIS A 135 16.98 3.54 36.39
C HIS A 135 16.88 2.33 35.45
N SER A 136 15.83 1.53 35.60
CA SER A 136 15.56 0.37 34.72
C SER A 136 15.29 0.84 33.29
N TYR A 137 14.56 1.94 33.12
CA TYR A 137 14.32 2.60 31.84
C TYR A 137 15.61 3.09 31.18
N LYS A 138 16.52 3.70 31.96
CA LYS A 138 17.85 4.11 31.48
C LYS A 138 18.69 2.92 30.99
N LYS A 139 18.58 1.76 31.65
CA LYS A 139 19.25 0.52 31.23
C LYS A 139 18.60 -0.15 30.01
N GLY A 140 17.43 0.30 29.59
CA GLY A 140 16.67 -0.31 28.51
C GLY A 140 15.92 -1.58 28.91
N GLU A 141 15.76 -1.83 30.21
CA GLU A 141 14.96 -2.96 30.73
C GLU A 141 13.45 -2.70 30.61
N ILE A 142 13.06 -1.43 30.46
CA ILE A 142 11.67 -0.99 30.26
C ILE A 142 11.59 -0.27 28.91
N GLU A 143 10.60 -0.64 28.09
CA GLU A 143 10.35 -0.01 26.80
C GLU A 143 9.72 1.39 26.96
N GLY A 144 9.73 2.20 25.89
CA GLY A 144 9.14 3.55 25.93
C GLY A 144 7.66 3.52 26.31
N ASP A 145 6.94 2.59 25.70
CA ASP A 145 5.50 2.44 25.77
C ASP A 145 5.04 1.95 27.16
N ASP A 146 5.92 1.22 27.85
CA ASP A 146 5.66 0.64 29.17
C ASP A 146 6.01 1.56 30.33
N LEU A 147 6.73 2.67 30.09
CA LEU A 147 7.21 3.54 31.15
C LEU A 147 6.07 4.08 32.03
N VAL A 148 5.01 4.61 31.40
CA VAL A 148 3.84 5.17 32.11
C VAL A 148 3.01 4.06 32.77
N PRO A 149 2.61 2.98 32.07
CA PRO A 149 1.87 1.87 32.68
C PRO A 149 2.59 1.21 33.86
N GLU A 150 3.90 0.94 33.75
CA GLU A 150 4.67 0.31 34.83
C GLU A 150 4.78 1.22 36.07
N MET A 151 4.98 2.53 35.86
CA MET A 151 4.93 3.52 36.95
C MET A 151 3.55 3.58 37.59
N ALA A 152 2.49 3.68 36.80
CA ALA A 152 1.12 3.76 37.29
C ALA A 152 0.75 2.53 38.13
N LYS A 153 1.07 1.33 37.65
CA LYS A 153 0.83 0.06 38.34
C LYS A 153 1.60 -0.03 39.67
N LYS A 154 2.88 0.32 39.68
CA LYS A 154 3.73 0.23 40.90
C LYS A 154 3.38 1.30 41.94
N LEU A 155 2.92 2.46 41.50
CA LEU A 155 2.52 3.58 42.37
C LEU A 155 1.03 3.54 42.74
N LYS A 156 0.24 2.63 42.13
CA LYS A 156 -1.23 2.59 42.25
C LYS A 156 -1.86 3.96 41.93
N ALA A 157 -1.31 4.64 40.93
CA ALA A 157 -1.75 5.95 40.48
C ALA A 157 -2.35 5.87 39.06
N PRO A 158 -3.28 6.77 38.68
CA PRO A 158 -3.78 6.82 37.30
C PRO A 158 -2.67 7.19 36.30
N ASP A 159 -2.62 6.50 35.16
CA ASP A 159 -1.69 6.73 34.05
C ASP A 159 -1.64 8.21 33.62
N SER A 160 -2.80 8.87 33.61
CA SER A 160 -2.92 10.29 33.25
C SER A 160 -2.13 11.20 34.20
N LYS A 161 -2.13 10.91 35.50
CA LYS A 161 -1.34 11.69 36.47
C LYS A 161 0.14 11.39 36.37
N VAL A 162 0.51 10.14 36.09
CA VAL A 162 1.91 9.74 35.86
C VAL A 162 2.46 10.43 34.61
N ALA A 163 1.69 10.48 33.51
CA ALA A 163 2.08 11.20 32.31
C ALA A 163 2.31 12.70 32.57
N VAL A 164 1.38 13.35 33.31
CA VAL A 164 1.54 14.76 33.72
C VAL A 164 2.78 14.95 34.60
N MET A 165 3.03 14.03 35.53
CA MET A 165 4.24 14.04 36.35
C MET A 165 5.49 13.95 35.48
N ILE A 166 5.56 13.03 34.51
CA ILE A 166 6.72 12.94 33.61
C ILE A 166 6.93 14.25 32.86
N ASP A 167 5.85 14.81 32.32
CA ASP A 167 5.86 16.03 31.52
C ASP A 167 6.33 17.28 32.29
N HIS A 168 5.92 17.43 33.55
CA HIS A 168 6.17 18.63 34.36
C HIS A 168 7.44 18.51 35.22
N VAL A 169 7.78 17.31 35.70
CA VAL A 169 8.89 17.09 36.64
C VAL A 169 10.20 16.79 35.91
N PHE A 170 10.14 16.13 34.74
CA PHE A 170 11.31 15.68 34.01
C PHE A 170 11.40 16.31 32.60
N PRO A 171 11.76 17.61 32.50
CA PRO A 171 11.91 18.30 31.22
C PRO A 171 12.96 17.64 30.30
N GLU A 172 13.87 16.83 30.84
CA GLU A 172 14.88 16.09 30.08
C GLU A 172 14.28 15.19 29.01
N PHE A 173 13.07 14.68 29.21
CA PHE A 173 12.35 13.89 28.19
C PHE A 173 11.97 14.73 26.97
N LYS A 174 11.74 16.04 27.14
CA LYS A 174 11.39 16.98 26.05
C LYS A 174 12.62 17.50 25.33
N SER A 175 13.78 17.53 26.00
CA SER A 175 15.04 18.05 25.43
C SER A 175 15.86 16.99 24.69
N LEU A 176 15.35 15.76 24.54
CA LEU A 176 16.08 14.70 23.84
C LEU A 176 16.25 15.06 22.36
N VAL A 177 17.51 15.00 21.90
CA VAL A 177 17.86 15.17 20.48
C VAL A 177 18.23 13.80 19.91
N PRO A 178 17.75 13.44 18.70
CA PRO A 178 18.13 12.19 18.06
C PRO A 178 19.64 12.11 17.84
N VAL A 179 20.25 11.00 18.26
CA VAL A 179 21.65 10.68 17.98
C VAL A 179 21.70 9.75 16.77
N CYS A 180 22.47 10.15 15.76
CA CYS A 180 22.62 9.42 14.53
C CYS A 180 23.56 8.21 14.74
N SER A 181 23.21 7.06 14.16
CA SER A 181 24.04 5.85 14.16
C SER A 181 24.86 5.74 12.88
N GLN A 182 25.64 4.67 12.72
CA GLN A 182 26.32 4.33 11.46
C GLN A 182 25.45 3.49 10.51
N ASN A 183 24.21 3.19 10.92
CA ASN A 183 23.27 2.44 10.10
C ASN A 183 22.58 3.36 9.10
N THR A 184 22.39 2.85 7.89
CA THR A 184 21.75 3.54 6.79
C THR A 184 20.58 2.71 6.26
N LEU A 185 19.60 3.39 5.64
CA LEU A 185 18.60 2.76 4.81
C LEU A 185 19.18 2.55 3.41
N ARG A 186 19.07 1.34 2.86
CA ARG A 186 19.57 1.04 1.51
C ARG A 186 18.95 1.98 0.47
N SER A 187 19.80 2.53 -0.41
CA SER A 187 19.34 3.39 -1.51
C SER A 187 18.89 2.63 -2.74
N HIS A 188 19.25 1.34 -2.82
CA HIS A 188 18.91 0.39 -3.88
C HIS A 188 19.16 -1.04 -3.36
N MET A 189 18.60 -2.06 -4.03
CA MET A 189 18.64 -3.46 -3.55
C MET A 189 20.06 -4.04 -3.47
N THR A 190 20.97 -3.58 -4.32
CA THR A 190 22.36 -4.03 -4.41
C THR A 190 23.08 -4.07 -3.05
N SER A 191 22.85 -3.06 -2.19
CA SER A 191 23.52 -3.04 -0.89
C SER A 191 23.15 -4.21 0.00
N GLY A 192 21.94 -4.72 -0.13
CA GLY A 192 21.51 -5.94 0.55
C GLY A 192 21.92 -7.22 -0.19
N TRP A 193 21.99 -7.21 -1.53
CA TRP A 193 22.38 -8.39 -2.31
C TRP A 193 23.78 -8.90 -1.98
N PHE A 194 24.77 -8.02 -1.83
CA PHE A 194 26.12 -8.44 -1.46
C PHE A 194 26.17 -9.17 -0.11
N ILE A 195 25.41 -8.68 0.88
CA ILE A 195 25.33 -9.30 2.21
C ILE A 195 24.65 -10.68 2.09
N SER A 196 23.49 -10.75 1.44
CA SER A 196 22.76 -12.00 1.26
C SER A 196 23.59 -13.05 0.51
N LEU A 197 24.21 -12.69 -0.62
CA LEU A 197 25.02 -13.60 -1.41
C LEU A 197 26.27 -14.05 -0.67
N GLY A 198 26.91 -13.14 0.08
CA GLY A 198 28.10 -13.46 0.89
C GLY A 198 27.82 -14.51 1.96
N GLU A 199 26.61 -14.52 2.54
CA GLU A 199 26.20 -15.56 3.50
C GLU A 199 25.77 -16.87 2.80
N MET A 200 25.23 -16.79 1.58
CA MET A 200 24.74 -17.96 0.84
C MET A 200 25.84 -18.78 0.15
N VAL A 201 26.99 -18.16 -0.11
CA VAL A 201 28.06 -18.75 -0.95
C VAL A 201 28.58 -20.09 -0.44
N ASP A 202 28.54 -20.32 0.88
CA ASP A 202 29.13 -21.50 1.51
C ASP A 202 28.24 -22.76 1.42
N TYR A 203 26.94 -22.61 1.16
CA TYR A 203 25.99 -23.75 1.18
C TYR A 203 25.09 -23.85 -0.07
N CYS A 204 25.15 -22.89 -0.98
CA CYS A 204 24.39 -22.92 -2.23
C CYS A 204 25.26 -23.30 -3.43
N SER A 205 24.70 -24.10 -4.34
CA SER A 205 25.32 -24.41 -5.64
C SER A 205 24.84 -23.45 -6.72
N VAL A 206 25.76 -22.99 -7.57
CA VAL A 206 25.44 -22.22 -8.78
C VAL A 206 24.79 -23.11 -9.86
N PRO A 207 23.94 -22.56 -10.75
CA PRO A 207 23.51 -21.17 -10.83
C PRO A 207 22.45 -20.78 -9.79
N LEU A 208 22.60 -19.60 -9.18
CA LEU A 208 21.55 -18.98 -8.35
C LEU A 208 20.82 -17.90 -9.13
N LYS A 209 19.49 -17.92 -9.07
CA LYS A 209 18.61 -16.90 -9.65
C LYS A 209 17.68 -16.39 -8.57
N LEU A 210 17.97 -15.23 -8.00
CA LEU A 210 17.24 -14.68 -6.86
C LEU A 210 16.58 -13.36 -7.23
N PHE A 211 15.40 -13.07 -6.70
CA PHE A 211 14.75 -11.77 -6.86
C PHE A 211 14.14 -11.27 -5.56
N SER A 212 13.95 -9.95 -5.49
CA SER A 212 13.27 -9.28 -4.38
C SER A 212 12.56 -8.03 -4.91
N VAL A 213 11.31 -7.83 -4.48
CA VAL A 213 10.55 -6.62 -4.78
C VAL A 213 10.21 -5.92 -3.47
N ASP A 214 11.02 -4.92 -3.10
CA ASP A 214 10.93 -4.32 -1.76
C ASP A 214 11.41 -2.85 -1.76
N ARG A 215 11.18 -2.15 -0.64
CA ARG A 215 11.44 -0.72 -0.49
C ARG A 215 12.92 -0.39 -0.47
N CYS A 216 13.23 0.77 -1.02
CA CYS A 216 14.52 1.44 -1.00
C CYS A 216 14.29 2.93 -0.68
N PHE A 217 15.29 3.59 -0.09
CA PHE A 217 15.19 4.95 0.40
C PHE A 217 16.33 5.79 -0.12
N ARG A 218 16.02 6.87 -0.84
CA ARG A 218 17.02 7.72 -1.47
C ARG A 218 16.67 9.17 -1.23
N ARG A 219 17.60 9.91 -0.63
CA ARG A 219 17.46 11.34 -0.40
C ARG A 219 17.61 12.06 -1.75
N GLU A 220 16.52 12.63 -2.22
CA GLU A 220 16.49 13.57 -3.34
C GLU A 220 16.26 14.98 -2.78
N GLN A 221 16.68 16.01 -3.52
CA GLN A 221 16.51 17.40 -3.07
C GLN A 221 15.04 17.77 -2.83
N ALA A 222 14.15 17.24 -3.66
CA ALA A 222 12.70 17.32 -3.51
C ALA A 222 12.03 16.13 -4.21
N GLU A 223 10.85 15.73 -3.72
CA GLU A 223 9.99 14.79 -4.44
C GLU A 223 9.28 15.50 -5.60
N ASP A 224 9.21 14.83 -6.75
CA ASP A 224 8.61 15.37 -7.97
C ASP A 224 7.72 14.33 -8.66
N ALA A 225 7.24 14.63 -9.87
CA ALA A 225 6.38 13.73 -10.64
C ALA A 225 7.03 12.39 -11.02
N THR A 226 8.34 12.26 -10.82
CA THR A 226 9.17 11.11 -11.25
C THR A 226 10.01 10.49 -10.13
N ARG A 227 10.13 11.14 -8.96
CA ARG A 227 10.98 10.71 -7.85
C ARG A 227 10.28 10.83 -6.51
N LEU A 228 10.40 9.78 -5.71
CA LEU A 228 10.02 9.73 -4.30
C LEU A 228 11.24 9.42 -3.45
N MET A 229 11.22 9.84 -2.18
CA MET A 229 12.29 9.51 -1.23
C MET A 229 12.25 8.04 -0.81
N ALA A 230 11.07 7.42 -0.82
CA ALA A 230 10.88 6.00 -0.61
C ALA A 230 10.20 5.39 -1.84
N TYR A 231 10.81 4.38 -2.44
CA TYR A 231 10.34 3.75 -3.66
C TYR A 231 10.51 2.23 -3.59
N TYR A 232 9.83 1.48 -4.46
CA TYR A 232 10.00 0.04 -4.57
C TYR A 232 10.98 -0.30 -5.71
N SER A 233 11.95 -1.14 -5.41
CA SER A 233 12.86 -1.71 -6.39
C SER A 233 12.50 -3.16 -6.63
N ALA A 234 12.20 -3.50 -7.88
CA ALA A 234 12.10 -4.87 -8.34
C ALA A 234 13.47 -5.27 -8.90
N SER A 235 14.24 -6.00 -8.10
CA SER A 235 15.62 -6.34 -8.42
C SER A 235 15.85 -7.84 -8.38
N CYS A 236 16.78 -8.32 -9.20
CA CYS A 236 17.20 -9.70 -9.21
C CYS A 236 18.71 -9.83 -9.40
N VAL A 237 19.24 -11.00 -9.06
CA VAL A 237 20.62 -11.39 -9.28
C VAL A 237 20.70 -12.78 -9.93
N ILE A 238 21.67 -12.95 -10.81
CA ILE A 238 22.11 -14.26 -11.30
C ILE A 238 23.58 -14.42 -10.93
N MET A 239 23.89 -15.44 -10.11
CA MET A 239 25.26 -15.81 -9.77
C MET A 239 25.57 -17.17 -10.38
N ASP A 240 26.55 -17.21 -11.28
CA ASP A 240 26.98 -18.42 -11.99
C ASP A 240 28.43 -18.30 -12.44
N GLU A 241 29.07 -19.39 -12.86
CA GLU A 241 30.45 -19.37 -13.36
C GLU A 241 30.59 -18.56 -14.67
N ASN A 242 29.54 -18.56 -15.50
CA ASN A 242 29.56 -17.99 -16.85
C ASN A 242 28.45 -16.95 -17.06
N VAL A 243 28.52 -15.84 -16.31
CA VAL A 243 27.57 -14.72 -16.42
C VAL A 243 28.08 -13.63 -17.35
N SER A 244 27.20 -13.12 -18.21
CA SER A 244 27.48 -12.07 -19.19
C SER A 244 26.42 -10.96 -19.20
N VAL A 245 26.68 -9.90 -19.97
CA VAL A 245 25.70 -8.81 -20.20
C VAL A 245 24.46 -9.35 -20.92
N ASP A 246 24.58 -10.40 -21.72
CA ASP A 246 23.46 -10.99 -22.46
C ASP A 246 22.45 -11.69 -21.53
N ASP A 247 22.88 -12.20 -20.38
CA ASP A 247 21.98 -12.70 -19.34
C ASP A 247 21.09 -11.57 -18.81
N GLY A 248 21.69 -10.39 -18.56
CA GLY A 248 20.94 -9.19 -18.17
C GLY A 248 19.93 -8.75 -19.23
N LYS A 249 20.30 -8.78 -20.52
CA LYS A 249 19.38 -8.49 -21.63
C LYS A 249 18.24 -9.51 -21.72
N ALA A 250 18.55 -10.80 -21.57
CA ALA A 250 17.57 -11.87 -21.62
C ALA A 250 16.55 -11.76 -20.48
N VAL A 251 17.02 -11.46 -19.27
CA VAL A 251 16.15 -11.22 -18.10
C VAL A 251 15.29 -9.97 -18.31
N ALA A 252 15.87 -8.85 -18.76
CA ALA A 252 15.10 -7.63 -19.05
C ALA A 252 14.00 -7.89 -20.09
N ALA A 253 14.32 -8.53 -21.21
CA ALA A 253 13.35 -8.84 -22.26
C ALA A 253 12.26 -9.80 -21.74
N GLY A 254 12.66 -10.90 -21.09
CA GLY A 254 11.74 -11.89 -20.54
C GLY A 254 10.81 -11.35 -19.45
N LEU A 255 11.30 -10.41 -18.63
CA LEU A 255 10.50 -9.75 -17.60
C LEU A 255 9.52 -8.76 -18.22
N LEU A 256 10.01 -7.83 -19.04
CA LEU A 256 9.22 -6.72 -19.57
C LEU A 256 8.18 -7.16 -20.61
N SER A 257 8.46 -8.22 -21.39
CA SER A 257 7.49 -8.77 -22.34
C SER A 257 6.21 -9.25 -21.67
N GLN A 258 6.26 -9.71 -20.40
CA GLN A 258 5.07 -10.09 -19.63
C GLN A 258 4.18 -8.90 -19.25
N PHE A 259 4.67 -7.67 -19.42
CA PHE A 259 3.93 -6.42 -19.17
C PHE A 259 3.48 -5.72 -20.45
N GLY A 260 3.63 -6.35 -21.62
CA GLY A 260 3.21 -5.79 -22.91
C GLY A 260 4.24 -4.89 -23.58
N PHE A 261 5.47 -4.82 -23.04
CA PHE A 261 6.58 -4.18 -23.75
C PHE A 261 7.03 -5.04 -24.92
N SER A 262 7.37 -4.37 -26.01
CA SER A 262 7.88 -4.96 -27.24
C SER A 262 9.04 -4.13 -27.74
N ASN A 263 10.05 -4.76 -28.34
CA ASN A 263 11.30 -4.12 -28.75
C ASN A 263 12.11 -3.54 -27.58
N PHE A 264 13.39 -3.87 -27.57
CA PHE A 264 14.32 -3.49 -26.50
C PHE A 264 15.57 -2.88 -27.11
N THR A 265 15.99 -1.75 -26.56
CA THR A 265 17.26 -1.11 -26.90
C THR A 265 18.09 -1.02 -25.63
N PHE A 266 19.32 -1.50 -25.70
CA PHE A 266 20.26 -1.52 -24.60
C PHE A 266 21.35 -0.49 -24.86
N ARG A 267 21.59 0.42 -23.93
CA ARG A 267 22.59 1.48 -24.06
C ARG A 267 23.56 1.44 -22.87
N PRO A 268 24.87 1.62 -23.07
CA PRO A 268 25.80 1.78 -21.97
C PRO A 268 25.40 2.99 -21.09
N ASP A 269 25.52 2.85 -19.77
CA ASP A 269 25.31 3.95 -18.81
C ASP A 269 26.61 4.75 -18.63
N ASP A 270 26.54 6.07 -18.82
CA ASP A 270 27.67 6.98 -18.66
C ASP A 270 28.20 7.04 -17.21
N LYS A 271 27.37 6.69 -16.21
CA LYS A 271 27.75 6.79 -14.78
C LYS A 271 28.89 5.84 -14.39
N ARG A 272 29.11 4.73 -15.13
CA ARG A 272 30.16 3.71 -14.91
C ARG A 272 30.49 3.49 -13.42
N SER A 273 29.45 3.16 -12.63
CA SER A 273 29.53 3.05 -11.18
C SER A 273 30.50 1.95 -10.75
N LYS A 274 31.28 2.20 -9.69
CA LYS A 274 32.42 1.32 -9.32
C LYS A 274 32.06 -0.08 -8.82
N TYR A 275 30.81 -0.29 -8.41
CA TYR A 275 30.32 -1.60 -8.00
C TYR A 275 30.02 -2.53 -9.19
N TYR A 276 29.99 -2.01 -10.43
CA TYR A 276 29.90 -2.81 -11.65
C TYR A 276 31.26 -2.93 -12.35
N VAL A 277 31.46 -4.04 -13.06
CA VAL A 277 32.57 -4.21 -14.01
C VAL A 277 32.47 -3.11 -15.07
N PRO A 278 33.59 -2.45 -15.44
CA PRO A 278 33.59 -1.45 -16.51
C PRO A 278 32.87 -1.96 -17.77
N ASP A 279 32.05 -1.09 -18.36
CA ASP A 279 31.34 -1.32 -19.63
C ASP A 279 30.26 -2.41 -19.59
N THR A 280 29.90 -2.89 -18.39
CA THR A 280 28.76 -3.82 -18.21
C THR A 280 27.48 -3.11 -17.79
N GLN A 281 27.57 -1.92 -17.19
CA GLN A 281 26.41 -1.14 -16.76
C GLN A 281 25.61 -0.67 -17.98
N THR A 282 24.36 -1.12 -18.07
CA THR A 282 23.51 -0.98 -19.23
C THR A 282 22.12 -0.48 -18.83
N GLU A 283 21.67 0.61 -19.45
CA GLU A 283 20.30 1.11 -19.38
C GLU A 283 19.40 0.37 -20.37
N VAL A 284 18.22 -0.02 -19.91
CA VAL A 284 17.22 -0.76 -20.69
C VAL A 284 16.11 0.19 -21.11
N PHE A 285 16.04 0.47 -22.41
CA PHE A 285 14.93 1.17 -23.04
C PHE A 285 13.99 0.16 -23.67
N ALA A 286 12.71 0.26 -23.36
CA ALA A 286 11.68 -0.63 -23.89
C ALA A 286 10.55 0.18 -24.50
N PHE A 287 9.96 -0.34 -25.59
CA PHE A 287 8.82 0.29 -26.23
C PHE A 287 7.50 -0.31 -25.72
N HIS A 288 6.53 0.55 -25.42
CA HIS A 288 5.19 0.14 -24.98
C HIS A 288 4.10 0.79 -25.83
N PRO A 289 3.20 0.01 -26.46
CA PRO A 289 2.16 0.57 -27.33
C PRO A 289 1.27 1.64 -26.68
N LYS A 290 0.93 1.49 -25.40
CA LYS A 290 0.12 2.49 -24.67
C LYS A 290 0.78 3.87 -24.51
N LEU A 291 2.09 3.96 -24.66
CA LEU A 291 2.81 5.23 -24.52
C LEU A 291 2.78 6.06 -25.81
N VAL A 292 2.52 5.42 -26.96
CA VAL A 292 2.44 6.08 -28.26
C VAL A 292 1.28 7.08 -28.24
N GLY A 293 1.59 8.37 -28.47
CA GLY A 293 0.60 9.44 -28.41
C GLY A 293 0.16 9.83 -27.00
N SER A 294 0.82 9.32 -25.95
CA SER A 294 0.55 9.75 -24.56
C SER A 294 0.91 11.23 -24.36
N LYS A 295 0.30 11.85 -23.34
CA LYS A 295 0.59 13.23 -22.93
C LYS A 295 1.93 13.38 -22.19
N THR A 296 2.67 12.28 -22.03
CA THR A 296 3.95 12.26 -21.33
C THR A 296 5.10 12.60 -22.27
N LYS A 297 6.33 12.71 -21.73
CA LYS A 297 7.54 12.84 -22.55
C LYS A 297 7.83 11.60 -23.41
N TYR A 298 7.16 10.47 -23.16
CA TYR A 298 7.36 9.18 -23.85
C TYR A 298 6.36 8.98 -25.00
N LYS A 299 5.93 10.06 -25.66
CA LYS A 299 4.93 10.02 -26.76
C LYS A 299 5.38 9.19 -27.97
N ASP A 300 6.68 8.94 -28.10
CA ASP A 300 7.31 8.07 -29.11
C ASP A 300 7.25 6.59 -28.74
N GLY A 301 6.72 6.28 -27.55
CA GLY A 301 6.53 4.92 -27.04
C GLY A 301 7.72 4.36 -26.28
N TRP A 302 8.87 5.04 -26.24
CA TRP A 302 10.10 4.54 -25.62
C TRP A 302 10.32 5.10 -24.22
N VAL A 303 10.71 4.23 -23.29
CA VAL A 303 11.00 4.61 -21.91
C VAL A 303 12.14 3.80 -21.33
N GLU A 304 12.97 4.44 -20.51
CA GLU A 304 13.97 3.78 -19.67
C GLU A 304 13.26 3.11 -18.48
N VAL A 305 13.28 1.78 -18.44
CA VAL A 305 12.52 0.99 -17.47
C VAL A 305 13.40 0.30 -16.43
N ALA A 306 14.61 -0.09 -16.79
CA ALA A 306 15.50 -0.83 -15.91
C ALA A 306 16.97 -0.49 -16.18
N THR A 307 17.83 -0.85 -15.24
CA THR A 307 19.29 -0.81 -15.39
C THR A 307 19.84 -2.13 -14.87
N PHE A 308 20.85 -2.67 -15.54
CA PHE A 308 21.54 -3.88 -15.08
C PHE A 308 23.05 -3.74 -15.27
N GLY A 309 23.80 -4.66 -14.67
CA GLY A 309 25.24 -4.78 -14.88
C GLY A 309 25.79 -6.02 -14.19
N ILE A 310 27.10 -6.24 -14.29
CA ILE A 310 27.80 -7.36 -13.63
C ILE A 310 28.62 -6.81 -12.49
N TYR A 311 28.42 -7.29 -11.26
CA TYR A 311 29.15 -6.80 -10.10
C TYR A 311 30.66 -6.96 -10.26
N SER A 312 31.39 -5.92 -9.84
CA SER A 312 32.84 -5.86 -9.91
C SER A 312 33.46 -6.92 -8.98
N PRO A 313 34.44 -7.72 -9.46
CA PRO A 313 35.19 -8.65 -8.62
C PRO A 313 35.81 -7.97 -7.39
N SER A 314 36.18 -6.69 -7.50
CA SER A 314 36.68 -5.90 -6.37
C SER A 314 35.66 -5.81 -5.24
N ALA A 315 34.38 -5.56 -5.56
CA ALA A 315 33.30 -5.50 -4.58
C ALA A 315 32.92 -6.90 -4.08
N LEU A 316 32.79 -7.88 -4.99
CA LEU A 316 32.46 -9.27 -4.65
C LEU A 316 33.47 -9.89 -3.67
N SER A 317 34.76 -9.60 -3.84
CA SER A 317 35.84 -10.08 -2.96
C SER A 317 35.70 -9.60 -1.51
N GLN A 318 35.09 -8.44 -1.26
CA GLN A 318 34.86 -7.92 0.10
C GLN A 318 33.81 -8.74 0.89
N TYR A 319 33.08 -9.62 0.20
CA TYR A 319 32.06 -10.51 0.73
C TYR A 319 32.38 -11.98 0.47
N ASN A 320 33.62 -12.31 0.08
CA ASN A 320 34.07 -13.67 -0.24
C ASN A 320 33.26 -14.39 -1.34
N ILE A 321 32.64 -13.64 -2.27
CA ILE A 321 31.87 -14.21 -3.38
C ILE A 321 32.83 -14.53 -4.54
N PRO A 322 33.03 -15.80 -4.94
CA PRO A 322 34.03 -16.18 -5.94
C PRO A 322 33.49 -16.23 -7.37
N TYR A 323 32.19 -16.01 -7.57
CA TYR A 323 31.52 -16.10 -8.88
C TYR A 323 31.06 -14.73 -9.39
N PRO A 324 31.03 -14.50 -10.72
CA PRO A 324 30.43 -13.30 -11.27
C PRO A 324 28.91 -13.26 -11.00
N VAL A 325 28.40 -12.05 -10.80
CA VAL A 325 26.98 -11.82 -10.47
C VAL A 325 26.41 -10.75 -11.39
N MET A 326 25.39 -11.09 -12.18
CA MET A 326 24.58 -10.10 -12.90
C MET A 326 23.49 -9.61 -11.96
N ASN A 327 23.27 -8.29 -11.93
CA ASN A 327 22.17 -7.67 -11.22
C ASN A 327 21.35 -6.83 -12.18
N LEU A 328 20.02 -6.95 -12.07
CA LEU A 328 19.07 -6.07 -12.73
C LEU A 328 18.19 -5.40 -11.68
N GLY A 329 17.90 -4.11 -11.87
CA GLY A 329 17.00 -3.34 -11.02
C GLY A 329 16.04 -2.48 -11.84
N MET A 330 14.78 -2.46 -11.42
CA MET A 330 13.72 -1.64 -11.99
C MET A 330 12.94 -0.92 -10.90
N GLY A 331 12.60 0.35 -11.13
CA GLY A 331 11.68 1.09 -10.27
C GLY A 331 10.24 0.66 -10.54
N VAL A 332 9.56 0.10 -9.53
CA VAL A 332 8.20 -0.42 -9.65
C VAL A 332 7.21 0.69 -10.00
N GLU A 333 7.33 1.84 -9.35
CA GLU A 333 6.40 2.95 -9.55
C GLU A 333 6.45 3.48 -10.98
N ARG A 334 7.64 3.49 -11.61
CA ARG A 334 7.78 3.89 -13.02
C ARG A 334 7.01 2.93 -13.93
N LEU A 335 7.13 1.62 -13.70
CA LEU A 335 6.35 0.63 -14.42
C LEU A 335 4.85 0.80 -14.17
N ALA A 336 4.45 1.02 -12.92
CA ALA A 336 3.05 1.22 -12.54
C ALA A 336 2.47 2.48 -13.22
N MET A 337 3.22 3.57 -13.33
CA MET A 337 2.80 4.77 -14.06
C MET A 337 2.47 4.46 -15.52
N ILE A 338 3.27 3.63 -16.19
CA ILE A 338 3.05 3.23 -17.59
C ILE A 338 1.83 2.33 -17.71
N LEU A 339 1.67 1.35 -16.82
CA LEU A 339 0.58 0.38 -16.87
C LEU A 339 -0.80 1.02 -16.59
N HIS A 340 -0.81 2.03 -15.71
CA HIS A 340 -2.00 2.73 -15.24
C HIS A 340 -2.18 4.14 -15.82
N ASP A 341 -1.38 4.54 -16.82
CA ASP A 341 -1.45 5.85 -17.50
C ASP A 341 -1.44 7.05 -16.53
N SER A 342 -0.51 7.04 -15.58
CA SER A 342 -0.30 8.15 -14.64
C SER A 342 0.91 9.01 -15.03
N MET A 343 0.75 10.33 -14.90
CA MET A 343 1.81 11.31 -15.17
C MET A 343 2.58 11.76 -13.93
N ASP A 344 2.06 11.47 -12.73
CA ASP A 344 2.69 11.86 -11.46
C ASP A 344 2.75 10.67 -10.50
N ILE A 345 3.97 10.29 -10.12
CA ILE A 345 4.25 9.19 -9.19
C ILE A 345 3.61 9.42 -7.82
N ARG A 346 3.53 10.67 -7.35
CA ARG A 346 2.95 11.02 -6.04
C ARG A 346 1.44 10.81 -6.07
N ALA A 347 0.80 11.18 -7.18
CA ALA A 347 -0.62 10.95 -7.40
C ALA A 347 -0.96 9.47 -7.52
N LEU A 348 -0.11 8.69 -8.17
CA LEU A 348 -0.27 7.24 -8.28
C LEU A 348 -0.08 6.54 -6.92
N THR A 349 0.91 6.96 -6.14
CA THR A 349 1.33 6.30 -4.90
C THR A 349 0.49 6.72 -3.70
N TYR A 350 0.04 7.97 -3.67
CA TYR A 350 -0.74 8.53 -2.58
C TYR A 350 -2.02 9.20 -3.10
N PRO A 351 -2.93 8.43 -3.72
CA PRO A 351 -4.07 8.98 -4.42
C PRO A 351 -5.01 9.75 -3.47
N GLN A 352 -5.08 9.41 -2.17
CA GLN A 352 -5.85 10.14 -1.14
C GLN A 352 -5.51 11.63 -1.02
N PHE A 353 -4.26 12.03 -1.30
CA PHE A 353 -3.86 13.43 -1.25
C PHE A 353 -4.21 14.18 -2.53
N GLN A 354 -4.39 13.47 -3.64
CA GLN A 354 -4.74 14.04 -4.95
C GLN A 354 -6.23 13.91 -5.28
N TYR A 355 -6.95 12.97 -4.64
CA TYR A 355 -8.38 12.77 -4.84
C TYR A 355 -9.19 14.01 -4.52
N LYS A 356 -8.76 14.86 -3.58
CA LYS A 356 -9.46 16.13 -3.31
C LYS A 356 -9.46 17.11 -4.49
N ILE A 357 -8.45 17.03 -5.35
CA ILE A 357 -8.25 17.96 -6.47
C ILE A 357 -8.91 17.40 -7.75
N ASN A 358 -8.84 16.07 -7.94
CA ASN A 358 -9.31 15.40 -9.17
C ASN A 358 -10.31 14.28 -8.87
N TRP A 359 -11.27 14.53 -7.97
CA TRP A 359 -12.31 13.53 -7.68
C TRP A 359 -13.22 13.36 -8.90
N VAL A 360 -13.24 12.15 -9.45
CA VAL A 360 -14.10 11.80 -10.58
C VAL A 360 -15.01 10.66 -10.15
N MET A 361 -16.32 10.92 -10.17
CA MET A 361 -17.34 9.89 -10.10
C MET A 361 -17.81 9.53 -11.50
N SER A 362 -17.99 8.25 -11.76
CA SER A 362 -18.70 7.81 -12.96
C SER A 362 -20.19 8.13 -12.86
N ASP A 363 -20.85 8.34 -14.00
CA ASP A 363 -22.29 8.57 -14.07
C ASP A 363 -23.10 7.46 -13.38
N SER A 364 -22.64 6.22 -13.46
CA SER A 364 -23.26 5.09 -12.75
C SER A 364 -23.18 5.23 -11.22
N GLN A 365 -22.07 5.75 -10.69
CA GLN A 365 -21.94 6.00 -9.26
C GLN A 365 -22.85 7.15 -8.83
N ILE A 366 -22.93 8.21 -9.64
CA ILE A 366 -23.84 9.34 -9.38
C ILE A 366 -25.29 8.83 -9.39
N ALA A 367 -25.70 8.07 -10.40
CA ALA A 367 -27.04 7.51 -10.50
C ALA A 367 -27.40 6.60 -9.32
N SER A 368 -26.43 5.82 -8.81
CA SER A 368 -26.64 4.97 -7.62
C SER A 368 -26.86 5.76 -6.33
N MET A 369 -26.42 7.02 -6.28
CA MET A 369 -26.57 7.91 -5.13
C MET A 369 -27.88 8.71 -5.14
N ILE A 370 -28.63 8.72 -6.26
CA ILE A 370 -29.91 9.41 -6.36
C ILE A 370 -31.01 8.53 -5.78
N SER A 371 -31.56 8.93 -4.64
CA SER A 371 -32.67 8.28 -3.94
C SER A 371 -33.94 9.14 -3.92
N VAL A 372 -35.10 8.48 -3.83
CA VAL A 372 -36.37 9.15 -3.55
C VAL A 372 -36.45 9.37 -2.04
N GLU A 373 -36.64 10.62 -1.61
CA GLU A 373 -36.72 11.01 -0.20
C GLU A 373 -37.93 10.37 0.48
N ASP A 374 -39.13 10.62 -0.06
CA ASP A 374 -40.39 10.06 0.46
C ASP A 374 -40.84 8.85 -0.37
N ALA A 375 -40.74 7.67 0.24
CA ALA A 375 -41.19 6.41 -0.36
C ALA A 375 -42.11 5.63 0.58
N PRO A 376 -43.21 5.03 0.10
CA PRO A 376 -44.08 4.21 0.94
C PRO A 376 -43.34 3.02 1.55
N THR A 377 -43.48 2.87 2.87
CA THR A 377 -42.86 1.77 3.63
C THR A 377 -43.75 0.53 3.68
N THR A 378 -45.07 0.69 3.60
CA THR A 378 -46.05 -0.42 3.63
C THR A 378 -46.20 -1.10 2.27
N GLY A 379 -46.56 -2.38 2.26
CA GLY A 379 -46.83 -3.14 1.02
C GLY A 379 -47.95 -2.50 0.20
N THR A 380 -49.08 -2.20 0.84
CA THR A 380 -50.22 -1.51 0.23
C THR A 380 -49.85 -0.11 -0.28
N GLY A 381 -49.03 0.65 0.45
CA GLY A 381 -48.55 1.96 -0.01
C GLY A 381 -47.71 1.87 -1.28
N LYS A 382 -46.86 0.84 -1.40
CA LYS A 382 -46.09 0.56 -2.63
C LYS A 382 -47.01 0.14 -3.79
N GLU A 383 -48.14 -0.51 -3.50
CA GLU A 383 -49.14 -0.86 -4.51
C GLU A 383 -49.90 0.38 -5.01
N ILE A 384 -50.36 1.24 -4.09
CA ILE A 384 -51.00 2.53 -4.39
C ILE A 384 -50.06 3.37 -5.25
N GLN A 385 -48.79 3.51 -4.88
CA GLN A 385 -47.80 4.24 -5.67
C GLN A 385 -47.71 3.75 -7.13
N ARG A 386 -47.66 2.43 -7.34
CA ARG A 386 -47.61 1.85 -8.68
C ARG A 386 -48.90 2.08 -9.45
N ALA A 387 -50.05 2.04 -8.78
CA ALA A 387 -51.34 2.34 -9.38
C ALA A 387 -51.41 3.81 -9.82
N ILE A 388 -50.95 4.75 -8.99
CA ILE A 388 -50.89 6.19 -9.33
C ILE A 388 -50.07 6.38 -10.61
N VAL A 389 -48.84 5.86 -10.64
CA VAL A 389 -47.96 5.97 -11.83
C VAL A 389 -48.65 5.41 -13.07
N ARG A 390 -49.23 4.22 -12.98
CA ARG A 390 -49.91 3.57 -14.11
C ARG A 390 -51.08 4.41 -14.64
N ILE A 391 -51.94 4.93 -13.77
CA ILE A 391 -53.11 5.72 -14.18
C ILE A 391 -52.65 7.05 -14.79
N CYS A 392 -51.64 7.71 -14.20
CA CYS A 392 -51.05 8.92 -14.77
C CYS A 392 -50.43 8.69 -16.15
N GLU A 393 -49.73 7.58 -16.37
CA GLU A 393 -49.18 7.20 -17.68
C GLU A 393 -50.29 6.92 -18.72
N GLN A 394 -51.37 6.27 -18.31
CA GLN A 394 -52.49 5.93 -19.19
C GLN A 394 -53.31 7.16 -19.60
N HIS A 395 -53.54 8.08 -18.67
CA HIS A 395 -54.46 9.21 -18.85
C HIS A 395 -53.76 10.58 -18.92
N GLY A 396 -52.43 10.62 -19.00
CA GLY A 396 -51.63 11.85 -18.91
C GLY A 396 -51.93 12.93 -19.97
N ASN A 397 -52.59 12.57 -21.08
CA ASN A 397 -52.97 13.50 -22.15
C ASN A 397 -54.45 13.91 -22.10
N THR A 398 -55.19 13.53 -21.05
CA THR A 398 -56.62 13.84 -20.91
C THR A 398 -56.83 15.34 -20.68
N GLN A 399 -57.76 15.95 -21.41
CA GLN A 399 -58.06 17.39 -21.26
C GLN A 399 -58.71 17.69 -19.90
N SER A 400 -58.21 18.70 -19.20
CA SER A 400 -58.75 19.13 -17.91
C SER A 400 -60.12 19.82 -18.05
N PRO A 401 -61.02 19.69 -17.06
CA PRO A 401 -60.89 18.91 -15.82
C PRO A 401 -61.24 17.42 -16.02
N CYS A 402 -60.50 16.52 -15.35
CA CYS A 402 -60.71 15.07 -15.39
C CYS A 402 -60.46 14.44 -14.02
N GLU A 403 -61.08 13.30 -13.74
CA GLU A 403 -60.96 12.54 -12.50
C GLU A 403 -60.85 11.05 -12.83
N PHE A 404 -59.94 10.35 -12.14
CA PHE A 404 -59.73 8.92 -12.30
C PHE A 404 -59.48 8.30 -10.93
N THR A 405 -60.25 7.27 -10.58
CA THR A 405 -59.99 6.46 -9.39
C THR A 405 -58.75 5.59 -9.63
N VAL A 406 -57.79 5.69 -8.71
CA VAL A 406 -56.50 4.99 -8.80
C VAL A 406 -56.51 3.70 -7.99
N TRP A 407 -57.08 3.74 -6.78
CA TRP A 407 -57.11 2.59 -5.89
C TRP A 407 -58.24 2.70 -4.88
N GLU A 408 -58.90 1.58 -4.57
CA GLU A 408 -59.93 1.49 -3.53
C GLU A 408 -59.65 0.26 -2.65
N GLY A 409 -59.68 0.46 -1.33
CA GLY A 409 -59.49 -0.62 -0.37
C GLY A 409 -59.33 -0.13 1.06
N GLN A 410 -58.97 -1.05 1.96
CA GLN A 410 -58.80 -0.77 3.39
C GLN A 410 -57.32 -0.68 3.76
N LEU A 411 -56.93 0.39 4.46
CA LEU A 411 -55.58 0.60 4.99
C LEU A 411 -55.70 1.10 6.44
N PHE A 412 -55.06 0.40 7.40
CA PHE A 412 -55.16 0.69 8.84
C PHE A 412 -56.61 0.81 9.32
N ASP A 413 -57.44 -0.16 8.95
CA ASP A 413 -58.88 -0.24 9.27
C ASP A 413 -59.74 0.91 8.72
N ARG A 414 -59.21 1.71 7.79
CA ARG A 414 -59.93 2.80 7.13
C ARG A 414 -60.08 2.51 5.64
N ASN A 415 -61.27 2.75 5.11
CA ASN A 415 -61.50 2.71 3.67
C ASN A 415 -60.87 3.97 3.05
N ILE A 416 -59.99 3.77 2.07
CA ILE A 416 -59.32 4.82 1.33
C ILE A 416 -59.64 4.63 -0.16
N ILE A 417 -60.02 5.73 -0.79
CA ILE A 417 -60.12 5.86 -2.25
C ILE A 417 -59.08 6.90 -2.64
N VAL A 418 -58.15 6.51 -3.50
CA VAL A 418 -57.09 7.36 -4.05
C VAL A 418 -57.40 7.69 -5.49
#